data_AF-A0A8U0TTL8-F1
#
_entry.id   AF-A0A8U0TTL8-F1
#
_cell.length_a   1.000
_cell.length_b   1.000
_cell.length_c   1.000
_cell.angle_alpha   90.00
_cell.angle_beta   90.00
_cell.angle_gamma   90.00
#
_symmetry.space_group_name_H-M   'P 1'
#
loop_
_entity.id
_entity.type
_entity.pdbx_description
1 polymer ?
#
loop_
_entity_poly.entity_id
_entity_poly.type
_entity_poly.pdbx_seq_one_letter_code
_entity_poly.pdbx_strand_id
1 'polypeptide(L)'
;MIQLCKDEPDCKVHVDEILHSIFFLGFIHKPQQFTPKDILGELMPALEETFPRPFESYTCKLPKRTPFSSVLDMVVSLLGPDEEIDILKNLQEIAKYMSDPEMKYQMQSNLFISFINPSLKPQTTSNAGVEARVLGKYQFTSSTICVSQTKEVQRSYYGVSMSCNGRQEGQIMVAVSCLRTWNCRVSNAVMTYDPNTKEKRKNFDHTFELPTNVRCQAFNVKTGNEMPPCKSCHNLFGLETTETRMWPYGNCAEAESLSKLFNGETFDAGQVVNDEVRRQVIRSVEIT
;
A
#
# COMPACT_ATOMS: atom_id res chain seq x y z
N MET A 1 -4.33 7.37 16.58
CA MET A 1 -3.59 6.12 16.81
C MET A 1 -3.79 5.61 18.22
N ILE A 2 -3.20 6.24 19.25
CA ILE A 2 -3.31 5.75 20.64
C ILE A 2 -4.78 5.64 21.07
N GLN A 3 -5.59 6.69 20.88
CA GLN A 3 -7.01 6.66 21.23
C GLN A 3 -7.79 5.62 20.42
N LEU A 4 -7.61 5.58 19.09
CA LEU A 4 -8.21 4.54 18.24
C LEU A 4 -7.89 3.13 18.77
N CYS A 5 -6.65 2.86 19.18
CA CYS A 5 -6.27 1.54 19.70
C CYS A 5 -6.75 1.29 21.14
N LYS A 6 -7.19 2.32 21.86
CA LYS A 6 -7.89 2.16 23.14
C LYS A 6 -9.34 1.77 22.90
N ASP A 7 -9.98 2.40 21.92
CA ASP A 7 -11.39 2.18 21.58
C ASP A 7 -11.57 0.89 20.77
N GLU A 8 -10.64 0.62 19.84
CA GLU A 8 -10.60 -0.52 18.93
C GLU A 8 -9.23 -1.22 19.02
N PRO A 9 -9.00 -2.10 20.02
CA PRO A 9 -7.71 -2.74 20.27
C PRO A 9 -7.16 -3.51 19.06
N ASP A 10 -8.02 -4.06 18.21
CA ASP A 10 -7.64 -4.80 17.02
C ASP A 10 -6.97 -3.92 15.95
N CYS A 11 -7.18 -2.59 15.99
CA CYS A 11 -6.48 -1.66 15.11
C CYS A 11 -5.00 -1.51 15.45
N LYS A 12 -4.54 -1.96 16.63
CA LYS A 12 -3.15 -1.82 17.07
C LYS A 12 -2.17 -2.46 16.09
N VAL A 13 -2.50 -3.62 15.52
CA VAL A 13 -1.63 -4.30 14.56
C VAL A 13 -1.45 -3.49 13.29
N HIS A 14 -2.50 -2.83 12.81
CA HIS A 14 -2.46 -2.00 11.61
C HIS A 14 -1.67 -0.72 11.87
N VAL A 15 -1.84 -0.10 13.04
CA VAL A 15 -1.08 1.08 13.44
C VAL A 15 0.41 0.78 13.56
N ASP A 16 0.80 -0.35 14.16
CA ASP A 16 2.18 -0.80 14.18
C ASP A 16 2.74 -0.93 12.75
N GLU A 17 1.99 -1.54 11.83
CA GLU A 17 2.45 -1.71 10.45
C GLU A 17 2.52 -0.38 9.68
N ILE A 18 1.60 0.57 9.93
CA ILE A 18 1.64 1.93 9.37
C ILE A 18 2.93 2.63 9.81
N LEU A 19 3.19 2.68 11.13
CA LEU A 19 4.36 3.37 11.69
C LEU A 19 5.67 2.73 11.21
N HIS A 20 5.76 1.39 11.25
CA HIS A 20 6.94 0.67 10.75
C HIS A 20 7.25 1.04 9.30
N SER A 21 6.22 1.06 8.46
CA SER A 21 6.38 1.35 7.03
C SER A 21 6.78 2.81 6.79
N ILE A 22 6.20 3.75 7.53
CA ILE A 22 6.59 5.17 7.45
C ILE A 22 8.05 5.36 7.87
N PHE A 23 8.46 4.78 9.01
CA PHE A 23 9.83 4.92 9.51
C PHE A 23 10.85 4.24 8.60
N PHE A 24 10.55 3.04 8.09
CA PHE A 24 11.41 2.35 7.14
C PHE A 24 11.61 3.20 5.87
N LEU A 25 10.52 3.72 5.29
CA LEU A 25 10.59 4.55 4.09
C LEU A 25 11.34 5.86 4.33
N GLY A 26 11.17 6.48 5.50
CA GLY A 26 11.96 7.64 5.92
C GLY A 26 13.45 7.33 6.05
N PHE A 27 13.80 6.17 6.59
CA PHE A 27 15.18 5.72 6.78
C PHE A 27 15.92 5.43 5.47
N ILE A 28 15.25 4.81 4.50
CA ILE A 28 15.90 4.45 3.22
C ILE A 28 15.94 5.59 2.20
N HIS A 29 15.21 6.68 2.46
CA HIS A 29 15.11 7.77 1.51
C HIS A 29 16.44 8.48 1.28
N LYS A 30 16.59 8.98 0.05
CA LYS A 30 17.76 9.71 -0.42
C LYS A 30 17.34 11.03 -1.09
N PRO A 31 18.13 12.11 -0.94
CA PRO A 31 19.46 12.16 -0.32
C PRO A 31 19.45 12.23 1.21
N GLN A 32 18.32 12.62 1.81
CA GLN A 32 18.18 12.80 3.25
C GLN A 32 17.38 11.67 3.87
N GLN A 33 17.91 11.08 4.93
CA GLN A 33 17.20 10.10 5.75
C GLN A 33 16.44 10.81 6.86
N PHE A 34 15.34 10.21 7.30
CA PHE A 34 14.48 10.72 8.37
C PHE A 34 14.35 9.68 9.48
N THR A 35 14.61 10.11 10.71
CA THR A 35 14.40 9.30 11.90
C THR A 35 12.95 9.40 12.38
N PRO A 36 12.47 8.48 13.24
CA PRO A 36 11.17 8.61 13.88
C PRO A 36 10.99 9.95 14.61
N LYS A 37 12.07 10.50 15.19
CA LYS A 37 12.06 11.81 15.84
C LYS A 37 11.81 12.95 14.84
N ASP A 38 12.43 12.90 13.67
CA ASP A 38 12.21 13.90 12.62
C ASP A 38 10.78 13.85 12.08
N ILE A 39 10.17 12.66 12.07
CA ILE A 39 8.81 12.42 11.57
C ILE A 39 7.75 12.78 12.61
N LEU A 40 7.96 12.43 13.88
CA LEU A 40 6.92 12.53 14.93
C LEU A 40 7.09 13.75 15.84
N GLY A 41 8.28 14.33 15.93
CA GLY A 41 8.58 15.44 16.83
C GLY A 41 8.23 15.11 18.29
N GLU A 42 7.41 15.97 18.90
CA GLU A 42 7.02 15.88 20.31
C GLU A 42 6.10 14.68 20.62
N LEU A 43 5.44 14.10 19.61
CA LEU A 43 4.58 12.93 19.81
C LEU A 43 5.34 11.61 19.97
N MET A 44 6.66 11.63 19.71
CA MET A 44 7.49 10.43 19.71
C MET A 44 7.38 9.62 21.02
N PRO A 45 7.54 10.20 22.23
CA PRO A 45 7.56 9.40 23.45
C PRO A 45 6.26 8.63 23.70
N ALA A 46 5.11 9.28 23.48
CA ALA A 46 3.81 8.64 23.69
C ALA A 46 3.53 7.51 22.69
N LEU A 47 3.99 7.67 21.44
CA LEU A 47 3.87 6.65 20.40
C LEU A 47 4.84 5.49 20.63
N GLU A 48 6.06 5.77 21.07
CA GLU A 48 7.06 4.74 21.38
C GLU A 48 6.63 3.88 22.58
N GLU A 49 6.06 4.50 23.62
CA GLU A 49 5.49 3.77 24.76
C GLU A 49 4.36 2.82 24.32
N THR A 50 3.49 3.28 23.40
CA THR A 50 2.33 2.49 22.98
C THR A 50 2.66 1.44 21.90
N PHE A 51 3.59 1.78 21.01
CA PHE A 51 3.97 1.04 19.79
C PHE A 51 5.50 0.94 19.69
N PRO A 52 6.18 0.19 20.57
CA PRO A 52 7.65 0.16 20.59
C PRO A 52 8.25 -0.54 19.37
N ARG A 53 7.55 -1.55 18.81
CA ARG A 53 8.08 -2.42 17.74
C ARG A 53 8.52 -1.66 16.47
N PRO A 54 7.74 -0.68 15.94
CA PRO A 54 8.17 0.17 14.85
C PRO A 54 9.51 0.88 15.09
N PHE A 55 9.75 1.39 16.30
CA PHE A 55 10.97 2.14 16.65
C PHE A 55 12.19 1.21 16.73
N GLU A 56 12.00 -0.01 17.20
CA GLU A 56 13.08 -1.00 17.32
C GLU A 56 13.51 -1.61 15.98
N SER A 57 12.60 -1.69 15.01
CA SER A 57 12.78 -2.59 13.85
C SER A 57 12.79 -1.92 12.48
N TYR A 58 12.49 -0.62 12.37
CA TYR A 58 12.43 0.07 11.07
C TYR A 58 13.76 0.13 10.31
N THR A 59 14.90 -0.09 10.96
CA THR A 59 16.23 -0.09 10.33
C THR A 59 16.70 -1.49 9.91
N CYS A 60 16.12 -2.55 10.46
CA CYS A 60 16.61 -3.92 10.30
C CYS A 60 15.57 -4.91 9.76
N LYS A 61 14.28 -4.54 9.74
CA LYS A 61 13.20 -5.37 9.19
C LYS A 61 12.46 -4.64 8.09
N LEU A 62 12.25 -5.34 6.97
CA LEU A 62 11.43 -4.85 5.88
C LEU A 62 9.95 -4.79 6.30
N PRO A 63 9.20 -3.71 5.99
CA PRO A 63 7.76 -3.66 6.16
C PRO A 63 7.07 -4.77 5.37
N LYS A 64 5.81 -5.08 5.68
CA LYS A 64 5.03 -6.05 4.89
C LYS A 64 4.31 -5.40 3.71
N ARG A 65 3.91 -4.14 3.87
CA ARG A 65 3.07 -3.40 2.92
C ARG A 65 3.34 -1.90 3.04
N THR A 66 2.78 -1.09 2.15
CA THR A 66 2.96 0.38 2.20
C THR A 66 2.09 1.01 3.29
N PRO A 67 2.40 2.23 3.77
CA PRO A 67 1.59 2.88 4.81
C PRO A 67 0.10 2.95 4.45
N PHE A 68 -0.24 3.33 3.22
CA PHE A 68 -1.63 3.45 2.79
C PHE A 68 -2.34 2.10 2.61
N SER A 69 -1.59 1.04 2.27
CA SER A 69 -2.12 -0.32 2.24
C SER A 69 -2.48 -0.81 3.65
N SER A 70 -1.66 -0.50 4.66
CA SER A 70 -2.02 -0.76 6.07
C SER A 70 -3.21 0.08 6.54
N VAL A 71 -3.35 1.34 6.09
CA VAL A 71 -4.55 2.15 6.35
C VAL A 71 -5.79 1.52 5.71
N LEU A 72 -5.72 1.07 4.47
CA LEU A 72 -6.81 0.36 3.81
C LEU A 72 -7.24 -0.86 4.62
N ASP A 73 -6.31 -1.70 5.05
CA ASP A 73 -6.65 -2.92 5.80
C ASP A 73 -7.25 -2.62 7.18
N MET A 74 -6.84 -1.51 7.80
CA MET A 74 -7.47 -0.98 9.01
C MET A 74 -8.92 -0.56 8.74
N VAL A 75 -9.18 0.22 7.69
CA VAL A 75 -10.53 0.68 7.31
C VAL A 75 -11.44 -0.52 6.98
N VAL A 76 -10.94 -1.50 6.23
CA VAL A 76 -11.68 -2.73 5.91
C VAL A 76 -11.98 -3.54 7.16
N SER A 77 -11.06 -3.58 8.13
CA SER A 77 -11.29 -4.28 9.41
C SER A 77 -12.35 -3.60 10.28
N LEU A 78 -12.46 -2.27 10.22
CA LEU A 78 -13.45 -1.48 10.96
C LEU A 78 -14.86 -1.53 10.34
N LEU A 79 -14.95 -1.48 9.00
CA LEU A 79 -16.23 -1.40 8.30
C LEU A 79 -16.76 -2.76 7.83
N GLY A 80 -15.87 -3.74 7.66
CA GLY A 80 -16.17 -5.01 7.03
C GLY A 80 -15.89 -4.99 5.51
N PRO A 81 -15.55 -6.14 4.90
CA PRO A 81 -15.10 -6.23 3.52
C PRO A 81 -16.20 -6.04 2.47
N ASP A 82 -17.47 -5.97 2.87
CA ASP A 82 -18.59 -5.92 1.92
C ASP A 82 -19.16 -4.50 1.78
N GLU A 83 -18.68 -3.55 2.60
CA GLU A 83 -19.08 -2.15 2.61
C GLU A 83 -18.24 -1.30 1.62
N GLU A 84 -18.20 -1.70 0.34
CA GLU A 84 -17.37 -1.07 -0.72
C GLU A 84 -17.55 0.45 -0.78
N ILE A 85 -18.81 0.92 -0.72
CA ILE A 85 -19.13 2.36 -0.80
C ILE A 85 -18.53 3.13 0.38
N ASP A 86 -18.65 2.60 1.59
CA ASP A 86 -18.22 3.30 2.80
C ASP A 86 -16.70 3.22 2.98
N ILE A 87 -16.07 2.13 2.56
CA ILE A 87 -14.61 2.03 2.44
C ILE A 87 -14.08 3.09 1.46
N LEU A 88 -14.68 3.20 0.27
CA LEU A 88 -14.25 4.18 -0.74
C LEU A 88 -14.41 5.63 -0.24
N LYS A 89 -15.53 5.95 0.43
CA LYS A 89 -15.75 7.27 1.03
C LYS A 89 -14.74 7.58 2.13
N ASN A 90 -14.49 6.65 3.05
CA ASN A 90 -13.51 6.84 4.11
C ASN A 90 -12.11 7.11 3.55
N LEU A 91 -11.68 6.34 2.55
CA LEU A 91 -10.37 6.53 1.92
C LEU A 91 -10.29 7.84 1.13
N GLN A 92 -11.39 8.28 0.51
CA GLN A 92 -11.49 9.60 -0.11
C GLN A 92 -11.28 10.72 0.90
N GLU A 93 -11.94 10.66 2.05
CA GLU A 93 -11.80 11.66 3.12
C GLU A 93 -10.38 11.70 3.65
N ILE A 94 -9.81 10.52 3.92
CA ILE A 94 -8.42 10.37 4.35
C ILE A 94 -7.45 10.96 3.32
N ALA A 95 -7.64 10.67 2.02
CA ALA A 95 -6.75 11.18 0.97
C ALA A 95 -6.91 12.68 0.71
N LYS A 96 -8.13 13.23 0.84
CA LYS A 96 -8.39 14.68 0.78
C LYS A 96 -7.67 15.38 1.92
N TYR A 97 -7.80 14.85 3.13
CA TYR A 97 -7.15 15.38 4.32
C TYR A 97 -5.62 15.38 4.18
N MET A 98 -5.03 14.27 3.72
CA MET A 98 -3.60 14.19 3.47
C MET A 98 -3.10 15.07 2.30
N SER A 99 -4.00 15.55 1.44
CA SER A 99 -3.66 16.45 0.33
C SER A 99 -3.79 17.94 0.69
N ASP A 100 -4.28 18.28 1.89
CA ASP A 100 -4.53 19.66 2.31
C ASP A 100 -3.21 20.44 2.52
N PRO A 101 -2.99 21.56 1.82
CA PRO A 101 -1.80 22.40 1.97
C PRO A 101 -1.59 22.98 3.37
N GLU A 102 -2.64 23.25 4.16
CA GLU A 102 -2.49 23.72 5.55
C GLU A 102 -1.96 22.60 6.46
N MET A 103 -2.31 21.36 6.15
CA MET A 103 -1.82 20.15 6.85
C MET A 103 -0.42 19.71 6.39
N LYS A 104 0.00 20.14 5.19
CA LYS A 104 1.34 19.90 4.64
C LYS A 104 2.46 20.46 5.52
N TYR A 105 2.15 21.44 6.36
CA TYR A 105 3.09 22.06 7.31
C TYR A 105 3.04 21.48 8.72
N GLN A 106 2.09 20.58 9.02
CA GLN A 106 1.88 20.00 10.35
C GLN A 106 1.88 18.47 10.28
N MET A 107 2.99 17.89 9.81
CA MET A 107 3.29 16.46 10.01
C MET A 107 3.60 16.14 11.49
N GLN A 108 2.87 16.72 12.44
CA GLN A 108 3.09 16.45 13.86
C GLN A 108 1.84 16.01 14.62
N SER A 109 0.64 15.92 14.04
CA SER A 109 -0.53 15.45 14.83
C SER A 109 -1.73 14.99 14.02
N ASN A 110 -1.75 15.33 12.73
CA ASN A 110 -3.02 15.56 12.07
C ASN A 110 -3.52 14.39 11.23
N LEU A 111 -2.70 13.39 10.93
CA LEU A 111 -3.13 12.19 10.22
C LEU A 111 -4.29 11.44 10.91
N PHE A 112 -4.78 11.84 12.09
CA PHE A 112 -5.76 11.07 12.87
C PHE A 112 -6.93 11.85 13.49
N ILE A 113 -6.93 13.18 13.61
CA ILE A 113 -8.09 13.89 14.22
C ILE A 113 -9.36 13.69 13.38
N SER A 114 -9.23 13.59 12.06
CA SER A 114 -10.35 13.32 11.14
C SER A 114 -10.78 11.85 11.05
N PHE A 115 -9.94 10.89 11.46
CA PHE A 115 -10.27 9.44 11.42
C PHE A 115 -11.33 9.02 12.43
N ILE A 116 -11.58 9.83 13.48
CA ILE A 116 -12.49 9.47 14.59
C ILE A 116 -13.72 10.38 14.63
N ASN A 117 -13.62 11.66 14.22
CA ASN A 117 -14.75 12.58 14.26
C ASN A 117 -14.54 13.80 13.33
N PRO A 118 -15.30 13.95 12.22
CA PRO A 118 -15.19 15.09 11.31
C PRO A 118 -15.47 16.47 11.94
N SER A 119 -16.01 16.52 13.17
CA SER A 119 -16.47 17.76 13.81
C SER A 119 -15.42 18.49 14.67
N LEU A 120 -14.22 17.91 14.89
CA LEU A 120 -13.18 18.52 15.73
C LEU A 120 -12.11 19.20 14.89
N LYS A 121 -12.01 20.54 14.96
CA LYS A 121 -10.96 21.32 14.31
C LYS A 121 -9.70 21.43 15.20
N PRO A 122 -8.48 21.28 14.66
CA PRO A 122 -7.24 21.49 15.42
C PRO A 122 -7.00 22.95 15.79
N GLN A 123 -6.35 23.21 16.94
CA GLN A 123 -5.88 24.54 17.35
C GLN A 123 -4.39 24.73 17.01
N THR A 124 -4.02 25.92 16.53
CA THR A 124 -2.69 26.29 16.00
C THR A 124 -1.71 26.78 17.06
N THR A 125 -0.43 26.37 16.96
CA THR A 125 0.71 27.03 17.64
C THR A 125 1.80 27.44 16.63
N SER A 126 2.51 28.53 16.92
CA SER A 126 3.03 29.49 15.91
C SER A 126 4.48 29.33 15.43
N ASN A 127 5.20 28.25 15.74
CA ASN A 127 6.66 28.20 15.50
C ASN A 127 7.16 27.17 14.46
N ALA A 128 6.30 26.63 13.59
CA ALA A 128 6.59 25.52 12.66
C ALA A 128 7.18 25.90 11.27
N GLY A 129 7.76 27.09 11.09
CA GLY A 129 7.97 27.67 9.74
C GLY A 129 9.13 27.11 8.89
N VAL A 130 10.18 26.54 9.49
CA VAL A 130 11.42 26.16 8.77
C VAL A 130 11.59 24.64 8.64
N GLU A 131 11.24 23.84 9.65
CA GLU A 131 11.28 22.36 9.59
C GLU A 131 10.17 21.78 8.69
N ALA A 132 9.03 22.45 8.59
CA ALA A 132 7.90 22.01 7.78
C ALA A 132 8.15 22.00 6.26
N ARG A 133 9.18 22.71 5.77
CA ARG A 133 9.55 22.72 4.34
C ARG A 133 10.18 21.41 3.86
N VAL A 134 10.71 20.58 4.76
CA VAL A 134 11.40 19.33 4.41
C VAL A 134 10.41 18.15 4.33
N LEU A 135 9.39 18.12 5.20
CA LEU A 135 8.36 17.07 5.24
C LEU A 135 7.24 17.23 4.22
N GLY A 136 7.02 18.44 3.69
CA GLY A 136 6.02 18.72 2.64
C GLY A 136 6.26 18.04 1.28
N LYS A 137 7.30 17.20 1.14
CA LYS A 137 7.54 16.36 -0.05
C LYS A 137 7.17 14.89 0.15
N TYR A 138 6.77 14.48 1.35
CA TYR A 138 6.42 13.10 1.62
C TYR A 138 4.92 12.85 1.58
N GLN A 139 4.46 12.30 0.45
CA GLN A 139 3.07 11.93 0.29
C GLN A 139 2.92 10.40 0.24
N PHE A 140 2.53 9.79 1.35
CA PHE A 140 2.21 8.36 1.41
C PHE A 140 0.75 8.09 1.04
N THR A 141 0.11 8.97 0.26
CA THR A 141 -1.28 8.77 -0.19
C THR A 141 -1.30 7.93 -1.47
N SER A 142 -2.21 6.97 -1.56
CA SER A 142 -2.49 6.32 -2.83
C SER A 142 -3.42 7.17 -3.68
N SER A 143 -3.20 7.20 -4.99
CA SER A 143 -4.15 7.79 -5.94
C SER A 143 -5.23 6.81 -6.37
N THR A 144 -5.01 5.51 -6.18
CA THR A 144 -5.81 4.46 -6.78
C THR A 144 -6.06 3.33 -5.78
N ILE A 145 -7.31 2.90 -5.68
CA ILE A 145 -7.75 1.70 -4.98
C ILE A 145 -8.32 0.74 -6.01
N CYS A 146 -8.18 -0.56 -5.79
CA CYS A 146 -8.79 -1.60 -6.59
C CYS A 146 -9.62 -2.52 -5.69
N VAL A 147 -10.74 -2.98 -6.24
CA VAL A 147 -11.61 -3.99 -5.63
C VAL A 147 -11.66 -5.20 -6.54
N SER A 148 -11.40 -6.38 -5.97
CA SER A 148 -11.52 -7.66 -6.66
C SER A 148 -12.52 -8.56 -5.93
N GLN A 149 -13.38 -9.22 -6.69
CA GLN A 149 -14.47 -10.08 -6.21
C GLN A 149 -14.70 -11.20 -7.22
N THR A 150 -15.06 -12.40 -6.77
CA THR A 150 -15.68 -13.38 -7.66
C THR A 150 -17.19 -13.16 -7.78
N LYS A 151 -17.79 -13.61 -8.88
CA LYS A 151 -19.26 -13.59 -9.05
C LYS A 151 -19.98 -14.55 -8.09
N GLU A 152 -19.26 -15.54 -7.56
CA GLU A 152 -19.80 -16.61 -6.72
C GLU A 152 -19.76 -16.27 -5.23
N VAL A 153 -18.72 -15.56 -4.79
CA VAL A 153 -18.54 -15.13 -3.40
C VAL A 153 -18.73 -13.62 -3.33
N GLN A 154 -19.71 -13.15 -2.57
CA GLN A 154 -19.92 -11.73 -2.28
C GLN A 154 -18.93 -11.22 -1.23
N ARG A 155 -17.63 -11.49 -1.39
CA ARG A 155 -16.58 -10.93 -0.53
C ARG A 155 -15.65 -10.07 -1.36
N SER A 156 -15.42 -8.85 -0.88
CA SER A 156 -14.51 -7.93 -1.57
C SER A 156 -13.08 -8.02 -1.02
N TYR A 157 -12.14 -7.95 -1.94
CA TYR A 157 -10.70 -7.87 -1.65
C TYR A 157 -10.18 -6.55 -2.18
N TYR A 158 -9.45 -5.81 -1.35
CA TYR A 158 -9.05 -4.44 -1.66
C TYR A 158 -7.53 -4.33 -1.79
N GLY A 159 -7.07 -3.57 -2.77
CA GLY A 159 -5.67 -3.19 -2.92
C GLY A 159 -5.51 -1.71 -3.21
N VAL A 160 -4.34 -1.14 -2.96
CA VAL A 160 -4.03 0.26 -3.29
C VAL A 160 -2.75 0.35 -4.09
N SER A 161 -2.65 1.37 -4.94
CA SER A 161 -1.41 1.62 -5.67
C SER A 161 -0.27 1.99 -4.72
N MET A 162 0.95 1.59 -5.08
CA MET A 162 2.14 1.79 -4.26
C MET A 162 2.34 3.28 -3.95
N SER A 163 2.16 3.63 -2.68
CA SER A 163 2.17 5.02 -2.20
C SER A 163 3.56 5.42 -1.72
N CYS A 164 4.54 5.36 -2.63
CA CYS A 164 5.95 5.67 -2.35
C CYS A 164 6.38 6.90 -3.16
N ASN A 165 7.16 7.81 -2.53
CA ASN A 165 7.59 9.05 -3.19
C ASN A 165 8.78 8.87 -4.14
N GLY A 166 9.54 7.78 -4.02
CA GLY A 166 10.74 7.56 -4.82
C GLY A 166 10.73 6.23 -5.57
N ARG A 167 11.50 6.19 -6.66
CA ARG A 167 11.61 5.02 -7.55
C ARG A 167 12.18 3.82 -6.81
N GLN A 168 13.22 4.04 -5.99
CA GLN A 168 13.89 2.97 -5.27
C GLN A 168 12.99 2.39 -4.18
N GLU A 169 12.30 3.24 -3.44
CA GLU A 169 11.33 2.89 -2.42
C GLU A 169 10.18 2.07 -3.02
N GLY A 170 9.63 2.52 -4.16
CA GLY A 170 8.61 1.77 -4.88
C GLY A 170 9.10 0.40 -5.34
N GLN A 171 10.31 0.32 -5.91
CA GLN A 171 10.91 -0.96 -6.31
C GLN A 171 11.13 -1.91 -5.12
N ILE A 172 11.60 -1.39 -3.98
CA ILE A 172 11.76 -2.16 -2.75
C ILE A 172 10.41 -2.67 -2.26
N MET A 173 9.37 -1.83 -2.23
CA MET A 173 8.04 -2.23 -1.77
C MET A 173 7.38 -3.24 -2.70
N VAL A 174 7.57 -3.14 -4.01
CA VAL A 174 7.12 -4.18 -4.97
C VAL A 174 7.88 -5.48 -4.75
N ALA A 175 9.21 -5.43 -4.56
CA ALA A 175 10.01 -6.62 -4.31
C ALA A 175 9.61 -7.31 -2.99
N VAL A 176 9.45 -6.54 -1.91
CA VAL A 176 8.93 -7.00 -0.62
C VAL A 176 7.58 -7.68 -0.80
N SER A 177 6.66 -7.04 -1.54
CA SER A 177 5.33 -7.58 -1.79
C SER A 177 5.44 -8.90 -2.55
N CYS A 178 6.19 -8.94 -3.65
CA CYS A 178 6.39 -10.15 -4.44
C CYS A 178 7.04 -11.27 -3.64
N LEU A 179 7.98 -11.00 -2.74
CA LEU A 179 8.76 -12.04 -2.05
C LEU A 179 8.10 -12.52 -0.74
N ARG A 180 7.31 -11.67 -0.07
CA ARG A 180 6.86 -11.94 1.31
C ARG A 180 5.36 -11.87 1.52
N THR A 181 4.63 -11.09 0.71
CA THR A 181 3.25 -10.72 1.05
C THR A 181 2.24 -11.18 0.00
N TRP A 182 2.57 -11.02 -1.27
CA TRP A 182 1.66 -11.35 -2.35
C TRP A 182 1.62 -12.84 -2.65
N ASN A 183 0.44 -13.27 -3.09
CA ASN A 183 0.22 -14.60 -3.64
C ASN A 183 1.25 -14.89 -4.74
N CYS A 184 1.72 -16.13 -4.80
CA CYS A 184 2.78 -16.52 -5.73
C CYS A 184 2.38 -16.31 -7.19
N ARG A 185 1.10 -16.46 -7.56
CA ARG A 185 0.61 -16.23 -8.92
C ARG A 185 0.77 -14.77 -9.35
N VAL A 186 0.34 -13.83 -8.51
CA VAL A 186 0.52 -12.39 -8.76
C VAL A 186 1.99 -12.02 -8.75
N SER A 187 2.75 -12.52 -7.77
CA SER A 187 4.18 -12.24 -7.64
C SER A 187 4.96 -12.69 -8.88
N ASN A 188 4.70 -13.90 -9.36
CA ASN A 188 5.40 -14.46 -10.53
C ASN A 188 5.02 -13.71 -11.82
N ALA A 189 3.76 -13.30 -11.97
CA ALA A 189 3.35 -12.41 -13.05
C ALA A 189 4.15 -11.09 -13.00
N VAL A 190 4.19 -10.42 -11.84
CA VAL A 190 4.94 -9.15 -11.69
C VAL A 190 6.43 -9.34 -11.98
N MET A 191 7.02 -10.45 -11.50
CA MET A 191 8.45 -10.79 -11.71
C MET A 191 8.80 -11.20 -13.16
N THR A 192 7.79 -11.41 -14.02
CA THR A 192 7.97 -11.66 -15.48
C THR A 192 8.69 -10.50 -16.16
N TYR A 193 8.53 -9.29 -15.63
CA TYR A 193 9.17 -8.09 -16.16
C TYR A 193 10.36 -7.67 -15.31
N ASP A 194 11.42 -7.21 -15.97
CA ASP A 194 12.56 -6.66 -15.26
C ASP A 194 12.22 -5.27 -14.69
N PRO A 195 12.43 -5.01 -13.39
CA PRO A 195 12.05 -3.74 -12.77
C PRO A 195 12.90 -2.55 -13.22
N ASN A 196 14.06 -2.79 -13.86
CA ASN A 196 14.96 -1.75 -14.35
C ASN A 196 14.70 -1.44 -15.83
N THR A 197 14.60 -2.48 -16.68
CA THR A 197 14.40 -2.30 -18.14
C THR A 197 12.93 -2.26 -18.54
N LYS A 198 12.02 -2.78 -17.70
CA LYS A 198 10.60 -3.01 -17.99
C LYS A 198 10.34 -3.99 -19.14
N GLU A 199 11.37 -4.71 -19.56
CA GLU A 199 11.25 -5.73 -20.60
C GLU A 199 10.87 -7.08 -19.99
N LYS A 200 10.16 -7.88 -20.78
CA LYS A 200 9.80 -9.26 -20.42
C LYS A 200 11.06 -10.13 -20.38
N ARG A 201 11.23 -10.93 -19.33
CA ARG A 201 12.33 -11.89 -19.21
C ARG A 201 12.16 -13.00 -20.25
N LYS A 202 13.22 -13.32 -20.99
CA LYS A 202 13.17 -14.30 -22.10
C LYS A 202 12.77 -15.73 -21.68
N ASN A 203 13.16 -16.15 -20.47
CA ASN A 203 13.01 -17.52 -19.98
C ASN A 203 12.14 -17.61 -18.72
N PHE A 204 11.33 -16.59 -18.43
CA PHE A 204 10.46 -16.56 -17.25
C PHE A 204 9.21 -15.77 -17.60
N ASP A 205 8.11 -16.49 -17.80
CA ASP A 205 6.82 -15.93 -18.17
C ASP A 205 5.71 -16.60 -17.36
N HIS A 206 5.15 -15.85 -16.43
CA HIS A 206 4.06 -16.27 -15.57
C HIS A 206 2.93 -15.26 -15.56
N THR A 207 2.80 -14.47 -16.63
CA THR A 207 1.58 -13.69 -16.88
C THR A 207 0.39 -14.63 -17.04
N PHE A 208 -0.80 -14.18 -16.66
CA PHE A 208 -2.00 -15.00 -16.77
C PHE A 208 -3.19 -14.16 -17.20
N GLU A 209 -4.18 -14.80 -17.81
CA GLU A 209 -5.48 -14.20 -18.09
C GLU A 209 -6.37 -14.36 -16.85
N LEU A 210 -6.94 -13.26 -16.37
CA LEU A 210 -7.86 -13.28 -15.24
C LEU A 210 -9.16 -14.01 -15.64
N PRO A 211 -9.69 -14.94 -14.82
CA PRO A 211 -10.94 -15.61 -15.13
C PRO A 211 -12.12 -14.64 -15.32
N THR A 212 -13.02 -14.94 -16.26
CA THR A 212 -14.17 -14.09 -16.61
C THR A 212 -15.23 -13.99 -15.50
N ASN A 213 -15.15 -14.84 -14.46
CA ASN A 213 -15.97 -14.77 -13.26
C ASN A 213 -15.35 -13.89 -12.15
N VAL A 214 -14.19 -13.28 -12.37
CA VAL A 214 -13.56 -12.34 -11.45
C VAL A 214 -13.76 -10.89 -11.94
N ARG A 215 -14.29 -10.03 -11.06
CA ARG A 215 -14.25 -8.58 -11.23
C ARG A 215 -12.94 -8.06 -10.65
N CYS A 216 -12.30 -7.12 -11.33
CA CYS A 216 -11.14 -6.38 -10.83
C CYS A 216 -11.26 -4.93 -11.31
N GLN A 217 -11.71 -4.04 -10.42
CA GLN A 217 -12.05 -2.66 -10.77
C GLN A 217 -11.24 -1.66 -9.95
N ALA A 218 -10.54 -0.77 -10.64
CA ALA A 218 -9.81 0.32 -10.01
C ALA A 218 -10.66 1.60 -9.94
N PHE A 219 -10.42 2.41 -8.91
CA PHE A 219 -11.07 3.68 -8.65
C PHE A 219 -10.03 4.73 -8.27
N ASN A 220 -10.28 5.97 -8.69
CA ASN A 220 -9.52 7.11 -8.23
C ASN A 220 -9.89 7.41 -6.78
N VAL A 221 -8.91 7.39 -5.88
CA VAL A 221 -9.15 7.60 -4.44
C VAL A 221 -9.65 9.00 -4.13
N LYS A 222 -9.41 10.02 -4.96
CA LYS A 222 -9.88 11.39 -4.68
C LYS A 222 -11.27 11.66 -5.23
N THR A 223 -11.56 11.17 -6.42
CA THR A 223 -12.83 11.46 -7.12
C THR A 223 -13.86 10.35 -6.98
N GLY A 224 -13.45 9.12 -6.66
CA GLY A 224 -14.31 7.94 -6.65
C GLY A 224 -14.63 7.37 -8.03
N ASN A 225 -14.14 8.00 -9.10
CA ASN A 225 -14.44 7.56 -10.45
C ASN A 225 -13.70 6.26 -10.76
N GLU A 226 -14.36 5.38 -11.51
CA GLU A 226 -13.74 4.19 -12.09
C GLU A 226 -12.54 4.57 -12.97
N MET A 227 -11.53 3.71 -12.94
CA MET A 227 -10.32 3.82 -13.74
C MET A 227 -10.16 2.56 -14.58
N PRO A 228 -9.93 2.67 -15.90
CA PRO A 228 -9.59 1.51 -16.70
C PRO A 228 -8.23 0.95 -16.26
N PRO A 229 -8.02 -0.38 -16.37
CA PRO A 229 -6.73 -0.99 -16.10
C PRO A 229 -5.64 -0.36 -16.97
N CYS A 230 -4.41 -0.23 -16.46
CA CYS A 230 -3.31 0.27 -17.30
C CYS A 230 -2.73 -0.84 -18.20
N LYS A 231 -1.87 -0.47 -19.17
CA LYS A 231 -1.23 -1.45 -20.05
C LYS A 231 -0.39 -2.47 -19.30
N SER A 232 0.21 -2.09 -18.18
CA SER A 232 0.99 -3.03 -17.34
C SER A 232 0.09 -4.09 -16.70
N CYS A 233 -1.08 -3.70 -16.18
CA CYS A 233 -2.03 -4.66 -15.59
C CYS A 233 -2.62 -5.60 -16.64
N HIS A 234 -2.89 -5.09 -17.84
CA HIS A 234 -3.24 -5.93 -18.99
C HIS A 234 -2.15 -6.94 -19.30
N ASN A 235 -0.90 -6.49 -19.42
CA ASN A 235 0.23 -7.36 -19.71
C ASN A 235 0.44 -8.44 -18.62
N LEU A 236 0.16 -8.14 -17.35
CA LEU A 236 0.36 -9.06 -16.23
C LEU A 236 -0.79 -10.06 -16.04
N PHE A 237 -2.01 -9.55 -16.12
CA PHE A 237 -3.22 -10.21 -15.61
C PHE A 237 -4.32 -10.35 -16.67
N GLY A 238 -4.06 -9.97 -17.93
CA GLY A 238 -5.05 -10.11 -19.00
C GLY A 238 -6.23 -9.13 -18.91
N LEU A 239 -6.14 -8.11 -18.05
CA LEU A 239 -7.23 -7.16 -17.89
C LEU A 239 -7.49 -6.39 -19.20
N GLU A 240 -8.74 -6.34 -19.64
CA GLU A 240 -9.11 -5.59 -20.84
C GLU A 240 -8.89 -4.10 -20.63
N THR A 241 -8.23 -3.46 -21.60
CA THR A 241 -8.03 -2.00 -21.58
C THR A 241 -7.68 -1.44 -22.95
N THR A 242 -8.08 -0.20 -23.19
CA THR A 242 -7.62 0.64 -24.30
C THR A 242 -6.47 1.55 -23.90
N GLU A 243 -6.08 1.58 -22.63
CA GLU A 243 -5.00 2.41 -22.13
C GLU A 243 -3.65 1.96 -22.69
N THR A 244 -2.88 2.92 -23.19
CA THR A 244 -1.52 2.70 -23.69
C THR A 244 -0.47 2.98 -22.60
N ARG A 245 -0.88 3.63 -21.50
CA ARG A 245 0.02 4.04 -20.43
C ARG A 245 0.55 2.82 -19.67
N MET A 246 1.87 2.78 -19.52
CA MET A 246 2.58 1.71 -18.79
C MET A 246 3.24 2.26 -17.53
N TRP A 247 2.72 1.84 -16.38
CA TRP A 247 3.33 2.08 -15.07
C TRP A 247 4.39 1.01 -14.76
N PRO A 248 5.30 1.23 -13.80
CA PRO A 248 6.15 0.15 -13.31
C PRO A 248 5.31 -1.06 -12.89
N TYR A 249 5.71 -2.25 -13.33
CA TYR A 249 5.00 -3.49 -13.04
C TYR A 249 4.91 -3.73 -11.53
N GLY A 250 3.72 -4.12 -11.07
CA GLY A 250 3.43 -4.29 -9.64
C GLY A 250 3.02 -3.02 -8.90
N ASN A 251 3.19 -1.80 -9.44
CA ASN A 251 2.81 -0.60 -8.68
C ASN A 251 1.30 -0.39 -8.55
N CYS A 252 0.51 -0.99 -9.43
CA CYS A 252 -0.93 -0.76 -9.54
C CYS A 252 -1.70 -1.47 -8.43
N ALA A 253 -2.87 -0.91 -8.07
CA ALA A 253 -3.70 -1.39 -6.97
C ALA A 253 -4.23 -2.82 -7.20
N GLU A 254 -4.38 -3.19 -8.47
CA GLU A 254 -4.85 -4.48 -8.96
C GLU A 254 -3.95 -5.62 -8.47
N ALA A 255 -2.64 -5.42 -8.35
CA ALA A 255 -1.72 -6.47 -7.89
C ALA A 255 -2.02 -6.87 -6.45
N GLU A 256 -2.17 -5.90 -5.54
CA GLU A 256 -2.51 -6.18 -4.14
C GLU A 256 -3.93 -6.76 -4.01
N SER A 257 -4.89 -6.19 -4.73
CA SER A 257 -6.29 -6.62 -4.71
C SER A 257 -6.46 -8.07 -5.15
N LEU A 258 -5.90 -8.42 -6.32
CA LEU A 258 -5.90 -9.79 -6.84
C LEU A 258 -5.10 -10.74 -5.95
N SER A 259 -3.99 -10.28 -5.37
CA SER A 259 -3.23 -11.11 -4.44
C SER A 259 -4.07 -11.51 -3.22
N LYS A 260 -4.86 -10.59 -2.67
CA LYS A 260 -5.72 -10.90 -1.53
C LYS A 260 -6.87 -11.82 -1.93
N LEU A 261 -7.46 -11.62 -3.10
CA LEU A 261 -8.46 -12.53 -3.68
C LEU A 261 -7.90 -13.97 -3.79
N PHE A 262 -6.73 -14.14 -4.43
CA PHE A 262 -6.12 -15.47 -4.62
C PHE A 262 -5.64 -16.13 -3.32
N ASN A 263 -5.44 -15.36 -2.24
CA ASN A 263 -5.17 -15.92 -0.92
C ASN A 263 -6.45 -16.27 -0.14
N GLY A 264 -7.56 -15.59 -0.43
CA GLY A 264 -8.82 -15.74 0.27
C GLY A 264 -9.77 -16.77 -0.34
N GLU A 265 -9.61 -17.08 -1.63
CA GLU A 265 -10.46 -18.00 -2.37
C GLU A 265 -9.67 -19.13 -3.04
N THR A 266 -10.34 -20.26 -3.27
CA THR A 266 -9.75 -21.42 -3.98
C THR A 266 -9.91 -21.28 -5.49
N PHE A 267 -8.81 -21.38 -6.21
CA PHE A 267 -8.76 -21.42 -7.67
C PHE A 267 -8.16 -22.75 -8.14
N ASP A 268 -8.58 -23.24 -9.31
CA ASP A 268 -8.13 -24.54 -9.84
C ASP A 268 -6.60 -24.64 -9.95
N ALA A 269 -6.06 -25.74 -9.42
CA ALA A 269 -4.62 -26.02 -9.30
C ALA A 269 -3.86 -26.02 -10.64
N GLY A 270 -4.55 -26.25 -11.77
CA GLY A 270 -3.97 -26.21 -13.12
C GLY A 270 -3.50 -24.82 -13.57
N GLN A 271 -3.80 -23.77 -12.79
CA GLN A 271 -3.36 -22.39 -13.02
C GLN A 271 -2.36 -21.88 -11.96
N VAL A 272 -1.92 -22.75 -11.04
CA VAL A 272 -0.99 -22.39 -9.96
C VAL A 272 0.44 -22.59 -10.44
N VAL A 273 1.21 -21.49 -10.45
CA VAL A 273 2.64 -21.54 -10.80
C VAL A 273 3.38 -22.36 -9.76
N ASN A 274 4.22 -23.29 -10.22
CA ASN A 274 5.04 -24.14 -9.37
C ASN A 274 5.98 -23.31 -8.46
N ASP A 275 5.80 -23.43 -7.14
CA ASP A 275 6.63 -22.78 -6.11
C ASP A 275 8.14 -23.11 -6.21
N GLU A 276 8.50 -24.15 -6.97
CA GLU A 276 9.89 -24.51 -7.28
C GLU A 276 10.65 -23.35 -7.94
N VAL A 277 10.03 -22.67 -8.92
CA VAL A 277 10.69 -21.59 -9.69
C VAL A 277 10.86 -20.35 -8.82
N ARG A 278 9.88 -20.04 -7.98
CA ARG A 278 9.96 -18.97 -6.98
C ARG A 278 11.13 -19.21 -6.01
N ARG A 279 11.31 -20.45 -5.54
CA ARG A 279 12.45 -20.83 -4.68
C ARG A 279 13.80 -20.69 -5.39
N GLN A 280 13.87 -20.97 -6.69
CA GLN A 280 15.09 -20.75 -7.48
C GLN A 280 15.45 -19.27 -7.58
N VAL A 281 14.47 -18.39 -7.80
CA VAL A 281 14.72 -16.94 -7.85
C VAL A 281 15.13 -16.41 -6.48
N ILE A 282 14.45 -16.79 -5.39
CA ILE A 282 14.83 -16.38 -4.03
C ILE A 282 16.29 -16.77 -3.74
N ARG A 283 16.68 -18.03 -4.00
CA ARG A 283 18.06 -18.50 -3.82
C ARG A 283 19.07 -17.74 -4.67
N SER A 284 18.70 -17.32 -5.88
CA SER A 284 19.60 -16.55 -6.76
C SER A 284 19.88 -15.14 -6.26
N VAL A 285 18.99 -14.59 -5.41
CA VAL A 285 19.11 -13.24 -4.85
C VAL A 285 19.74 -13.26 -3.46
N GLU A 286 19.59 -14.34 -2.69
CA GLU A 286 20.21 -14.52 -1.36
C GLU A 286 21.74 -14.78 -1.39
N ILE A 287 22.33 -15.06 -2.56
CA ILE A 287 23.77 -15.34 -2.72
C ILE A 287 24.59 -14.07 -3.06
N THR A 288 23.98 -12.89 -3.06
CA THR A 288 24.63 -11.58 -3.30
C THR A 288 24.44 -10.64 -2.12
#